data_AF-A0A1I6BTC9-F1
#
_entry.id   AF-A0A1I6BTC9-F1
#
_cell.length_a   1.000
_cell.length_b   1.000
_cell.length_c   1.000
_cell.angle_alpha   90.00
_cell.angle_beta   90.00
_cell.angle_gamma   90.00
#
_symmetry.space_group_name_H-M   'P 1'
#
loop_
_entity.id
_entity.type
_entity.pdbx_description
1 polymer ?
#
loop_
_entity_poly.entity_id
_entity_poly.type
_entity_poly.pdbx_seq_one_letter_code
_entity_poly.pdbx_strand_id
1 'polypeptide(L)'
;MKVNTLPLLVLFLSNCSSNAVDTVESISIKGTWENTNKTAVFYRTLTFADSSATFTSRGDTIYRFNYFIDQPSRTLWLTDIFNKKLSAKILKSNRDSLVLSNLWELDSKQRFSKRK
;
A
#
# COMPACT_ATOMS: atom_id res chain seq x y z
N MET A 1 52.48 -43.30 36.28
CA MET A 1 51.34 -43.24 35.33
C MET A 1 50.13 -42.68 36.06
N LYS A 2 49.75 -41.44 35.76
CA LYS A 2 48.42 -40.86 36.02
C LYS A 2 48.21 -39.80 34.95
N VAL A 3 47.28 -40.07 34.05
CA VAL A 3 46.92 -39.20 32.93
C VAL A 3 45.75 -38.36 33.42
N ASN A 4 45.96 -37.06 33.61
CA ASN A 4 44.89 -36.13 33.94
C ASN A 4 44.26 -35.63 32.64
N THR A 5 43.15 -36.22 32.24
CA THR A 5 42.31 -35.76 31.14
C THR A 5 41.33 -34.69 31.66
N LEU A 6 41.58 -33.43 31.31
CA LEU A 6 40.62 -32.33 31.42
C LEU A 6 39.63 -32.40 30.25
N PRO A 7 38.31 -32.35 30.47
CA PRO A 7 37.36 -32.24 29.37
C PRO A 7 37.27 -30.77 28.92
N LEU A 8 37.60 -30.54 27.64
CA LEU A 8 37.42 -29.28 26.93
C LEU A 8 35.92 -29.08 26.67
N LEU A 9 35.27 -28.21 27.46
CA LEU A 9 33.87 -27.85 27.28
C LEU A 9 33.72 -26.90 26.08
N VAL A 10 33.35 -27.43 24.92
CA VAL A 10 33.05 -26.65 23.72
C VAL A 10 31.62 -26.12 23.81
N LEU A 11 31.47 -24.84 24.15
CA LEU A 11 30.20 -24.12 24.08
C LEU A 11 29.88 -23.79 22.61
N PHE A 12 29.03 -24.60 21.99
CA PHE A 12 28.36 -24.23 20.75
C PHE A 12 27.35 -23.11 21.05
N LEU A 13 27.77 -21.86 20.85
CA LEU A 13 26.84 -20.74 20.74
C LEU A 13 26.10 -20.89 19.40
N SER A 14 24.94 -21.52 19.45
CA SER A 14 23.98 -21.53 18.34
C SER A 14 23.53 -20.10 18.09
N ASN A 15 24.17 -19.42 17.14
CA ASN A 15 23.67 -18.22 16.52
C ASN A 15 22.39 -18.60 15.76
N CYS A 16 21.25 -18.55 16.45
CA CYS A 16 19.96 -18.55 15.79
C CYS A 16 19.82 -17.18 15.12
N SER A 17 20.40 -17.04 13.93
CA SER A 17 19.98 -16.01 13.00
C SER A 17 18.59 -16.40 12.54
N SER A 18 17.57 -16.04 13.31
CA SER A 18 16.23 -15.95 12.80
C SER A 18 16.27 -14.90 11.70
N ASN A 19 16.49 -15.35 10.47
CA ASN A 19 16.15 -14.59 9.28
C ASN A 19 14.66 -14.33 9.42
N ALA A 20 14.30 -13.18 9.98
CA ALA A 20 12.97 -12.63 9.82
C ALA A 20 12.83 -12.48 8.31
N VAL A 21 12.13 -13.42 7.69
CA VAL A 21 11.59 -13.22 6.36
C VAL A 21 10.67 -12.02 6.54
N ASP A 22 11.18 -10.84 6.16
CA ASP A 22 10.40 -9.61 6.03
C ASP A 22 9.32 -9.93 5.00
N THR A 23 8.20 -10.44 5.52
CA THR A 23 7.00 -10.64 4.75
C THR A 23 6.48 -9.24 4.52
N VAL A 24 6.83 -8.66 3.37
CA VAL A 24 6.32 -7.35 2.95
C VAL A 24 4.80 -7.46 2.99
N GLU A 25 4.19 -6.85 4.01
CA GLU A 25 2.75 -6.86 4.19
C GLU A 25 2.12 -6.31 2.91
N SER A 26 1.41 -7.18 2.17
CA SER A 26 0.85 -6.80 0.89
C SER A 26 -0.22 -5.73 1.09
N ILE A 27 -0.01 -4.56 0.50
CA ILE A 27 -0.97 -3.46 0.55
C ILE A 27 -2.18 -3.87 -0.28
N SER A 28 -3.33 -3.93 0.38
CA SER A 28 -4.63 -4.04 -0.27
C SER A 28 -5.39 -2.73 -0.13
N ILE A 29 -5.93 -2.23 -1.24
CA ILE A 29 -6.82 -1.06 -1.29
C ILE A 29 -8.17 -1.40 -1.95
N LYS A 30 -8.46 -2.68 -2.19
CA LYS A 30 -9.70 -3.11 -2.85
C LYS A 30 -10.94 -2.60 -2.11
N GLY A 31 -11.97 -2.20 -2.84
CA GLY A 31 -13.25 -1.69 -2.34
C GLY A 31 -13.44 -0.20 -2.62
N THR A 32 -14.50 0.34 -2.03
CA THR A 32 -14.91 1.74 -2.23
C THR A 32 -14.50 2.64 -1.07
N TRP A 33 -14.01 3.82 -1.41
CA TRP A 33 -13.43 4.80 -0.51
C TRP A 33 -14.05 6.16 -0.79
N GLU A 34 -14.46 6.88 0.24
CA GLU A 34 -15.04 8.22 0.14
C GLU A 34 -14.05 9.25 0.70
N ASN A 35 -13.89 10.37 -0.01
CA ASN A 35 -13.01 11.45 0.41
C ASN A 35 -13.52 12.03 1.73
N THR A 36 -12.64 12.12 2.74
CA THR A 36 -13.02 12.64 4.05
C THR A 36 -13.34 14.14 4.00
N ASN A 37 -12.83 14.86 3.00
CA ASN A 37 -13.23 16.23 2.73
C ASN A 37 -14.58 16.25 1.98
N LYS A 38 -15.66 16.56 2.69
CA LYS A 38 -17.04 16.58 2.15
C LYS A 38 -17.27 17.65 1.08
N THR A 39 -16.40 18.66 0.97
CA THR A 39 -16.50 19.70 -0.04
C THR A 39 -15.65 19.40 -1.28
N ALA A 40 -14.89 18.30 -1.30
CA ALA A 40 -14.08 17.90 -2.44
C ALA A 40 -14.95 17.74 -3.70
N VAL A 41 -14.58 18.47 -4.75
CA VAL A 41 -15.25 18.41 -6.05
C VAL A 41 -14.71 17.23 -6.86
N PHE A 42 -13.39 17.07 -6.94
CA PHE A 42 -12.73 15.98 -7.65
C PHE A 42 -12.49 14.77 -6.73
N TYR A 43 -12.47 13.58 -7.34
CA TYR A 43 -12.12 12.31 -6.67
C TYR A 43 -12.88 12.10 -5.35
N ARG A 44 -14.18 12.37 -5.35
CA ARG A 44 -15.07 12.22 -4.21
C ARG A 44 -15.15 10.76 -3.75
N THR A 45 -15.25 9.83 -4.69
CA THR A 45 -15.24 8.39 -4.40
C THR A 45 -14.21 7.71 -5.27
N LEU A 46 -13.44 6.79 -4.68
CA LEU A 46 -12.54 5.88 -5.37
C LEU A 46 -13.03 4.44 -5.17
N THR A 47 -13.19 3.69 -6.25
CA THR A 47 -13.49 2.26 -6.19
C THR A 47 -12.36 1.49 -6.85
N PHE A 48 -11.77 0.54 -6.14
CA PHE A 48 -10.75 -0.38 -6.65
C PHE A 48 -11.30 -1.80 -6.68
N ALA A 49 -11.34 -2.41 -7.85
CA ALA A 49 -11.81 -3.79 -8.05
C ALA A 49 -10.88 -4.51 -9.03
N ASP A 50 -10.30 -5.61 -8.56
CA ASP A 50 -9.35 -6.45 -9.29
C ASP A 50 -8.16 -5.67 -9.85
N SER A 51 -8.15 -5.36 -11.15
CA SER A 51 -7.12 -4.53 -11.80
C SER A 51 -7.67 -3.19 -12.30
N SER A 52 -8.91 -2.84 -11.93
CA SER A 52 -9.62 -1.64 -12.37
C SER A 52 -9.87 -0.66 -11.23
N ALA A 53 -9.81 0.64 -11.53
CA ALA A 53 -10.11 1.72 -10.61
C ALA A 53 -11.11 2.69 -11.26
N THR A 54 -12.14 3.08 -10.51
CA THR A 54 -13.14 4.06 -10.94
C THR A 54 -13.21 5.20 -9.94
N PHE A 55 -12.91 6.42 -10.38
CA PHE A 55 -12.97 7.62 -9.55
C PHE A 55 -14.13 8.51 -10.01
N THR A 56 -14.82 9.13 -9.07
CA THR A 56 -15.97 10.00 -9.37
C THR A 56 -15.78 11.41 -8.82
N SER A 57 -16.32 12.41 -9.49
CA SER A 57 -16.41 13.78 -9.00
C SER A 57 -17.81 14.07 -8.45
N ARG A 58 -18.00 15.22 -7.80
CA ARG A 58 -19.32 15.71 -7.38
C ARG A 58 -20.19 16.15 -8.58
N GLY A 59 -19.59 16.43 -9.74
CA GLY A 59 -20.29 16.81 -10.97
C GLY A 59 -20.49 15.65 -11.94
N ASP A 60 -20.65 14.43 -11.42
CA ASP A 60 -20.90 13.20 -12.17
C ASP A 60 -19.85 12.82 -13.22
N THR A 61 -18.64 13.36 -13.11
CA THR A 61 -17.51 12.94 -13.94
C THR A 61 -16.98 11.60 -13.45
N ILE A 62 -16.79 10.65 -14.36
CA ILE A 62 -16.27 9.32 -14.07
C ILE A 62 -14.92 9.15 -14.76
N TYR A 63 -13.88 8.81 -13.99
CA TYR A 63 -12.55 8.46 -14.47
C TYR A 63 -12.32 6.97 -14.28
N ARG A 64 -11.88 6.27 -15.32
CA ARG A 64 -11.61 4.83 -15.29
C ARG A 64 -10.16 4.55 -15.60
N PHE A 65 -9.56 3.67 -14.83
CA PHE A 65 -8.17 3.28 -14.95
C PHE A 65 -8.01 1.77 -14.80
N ASN A 66 -6.98 1.22 -15.45
CA ASN A 66 -6.32 0.05 -14.93
C ASN A 66 -5.38 0.49 -13.79
N TYR A 67 -5.22 -0.32 -12.76
CA TYR A 67 -4.32 -0.02 -11.65
C TYR A 67 -3.47 -1.21 -11.23
N PHE A 68 -2.31 -0.90 -10.66
CA PHE A 68 -1.51 -1.85 -9.90
C PHE A 68 -0.81 -1.15 -8.73
N ILE A 69 -0.39 -1.92 -7.74
CA ILE A 69 0.38 -1.41 -6.60
C ILE A 69 1.78 -2.00 -6.68
N ASP A 70 2.77 -1.13 -6.76
CA ASP A 70 4.17 -1.50 -6.54
C ASP A 70 4.42 -1.63 -5.04
N GLN A 71 4.47 -2.87 -4.55
CA GLN A 71 4.49 -3.17 -3.11
C GLN A 71 5.73 -2.60 -2.40
N PRO A 72 6.97 -2.79 -2.90
CA PRO A 72 8.17 -2.28 -2.22
C PRO A 72 8.16 -0.75 -2.07
N SER A 73 7.72 -0.02 -3.09
CA SER A 73 7.74 1.45 -3.06
C SER A 73 6.43 2.08 -2.57
N ARG A 74 5.43 1.25 -2.26
CA ARG A 74 4.06 1.63 -1.90
C ARG A 74 3.44 2.62 -2.88
N THR A 75 3.65 2.40 -4.18
CA THR A 75 3.15 3.30 -5.24
C THR A 75 1.92 2.72 -5.90
N LEU A 76 0.83 3.47 -5.88
CA LEU A 76 -0.33 3.22 -6.73
C LEU A 76 -0.02 3.76 -8.12
N TRP A 77 -0.12 2.89 -9.13
CA TRP A 77 -0.05 3.27 -10.53
C TRP A 77 -1.42 3.15 -11.18
N LEU A 78 -1.79 4.15 -11.98
CA LEU A 78 -3.04 4.22 -12.72
C LEU A 78 -2.72 4.43 -14.20
N THR A 79 -3.44 3.75 -15.09
CA THR A 79 -3.31 3.91 -16.53
C THR A 79 -4.70 4.06 -17.14
N ASP A 80 -4.93 5.15 -17.86
CA ASP A 80 -6.21 5.39 -18.54
C ASP A 80 -6.29 4.69 -19.91
N ILE A 81 -7.41 4.87 -20.60
CA ILE A 81 -7.65 4.29 -21.94
C ILE A 81 -6.72 4.84 -23.04
N PHE A 82 -6.06 5.97 -22.79
CA PHE A 82 -5.11 6.60 -23.70
C PHE A 82 -3.66 6.27 -23.31
N ASN A 83 -3.44 5.30 -22.42
CA ASN A 83 -2.14 4.91 -21.87
C ASN A 83 -1.42 6.01 -21.08
N LYS A 84 -2.13 7.05 -20.62
CA LYS A 84 -1.57 8.05 -19.72
C LYS A 84 -1.36 7.41 -18.36
N LYS A 85 -0.12 7.47 -17.87
CA LYS A 85 0.28 6.88 -16.59
C LYS A 85 0.32 7.93 -15.50
N LEU A 86 -0.24 7.58 -14.35
CA LEU A 86 -0.28 8.42 -13.14
C LEU A 86 0.18 7.61 -11.96
N SER A 87 0.74 8.30 -10.95
CA SER A 87 1.13 7.65 -9.71
C SER A 87 0.82 8.49 -8.49
N ALA A 88 0.63 7.78 -7.38
CA ALA A 88 0.52 8.36 -6.05
C ALA A 88 1.18 7.43 -5.03
N LYS A 89 1.87 7.99 -4.04
CA LYS A 89 2.37 7.21 -2.90
C LYS A 89 1.20 6.89 -1.97
N ILE A 90 1.10 5.62 -1.59
CA ILE A 90 0.19 5.14 -0.56
C ILE A 90 0.86 5.37 0.79
N LEU A 91 0.49 6.45 1.45
CA LEU A 91 1.04 6.83 2.74
C LEU A 91 0.44 6.00 3.89
N LYS A 92 -0.81 5.56 3.72
CA LYS A 92 -1.52 4.68 4.66
C LYS A 92 -2.57 3.88 3.90
N SER A 93 -2.65 2.58 4.20
CA SER A 93 -3.78 1.73 3.83
C SER A 93 -4.06 0.77 4.99
N ASN A 94 -5.29 0.77 5.48
CA ASN A 94 -5.80 -0.23 6.42
C ASN A 94 -7.31 -0.42 6.19
N ARG A 95 -8.00 -1.17 7.04
CA ARG A 95 -9.43 -1.49 6.86
C ARG A 95 -10.32 -0.27 6.59
N ASP A 96 -10.06 0.84 7.28
CA ASP A 96 -10.97 1.99 7.33
C ASP A 96 -10.39 3.26 6.72
N SER A 97 -9.08 3.30 6.44
CA SER A 97 -8.38 4.51 5.99
C SER A 97 -7.44 4.25 4.83
N LEU A 98 -7.56 5.06 3.79
CA LEU A 98 -6.64 5.17 2.68
C LEU A 98 -6.12 6.61 2.59
N VAL A 99 -4.80 6.79 2.52
CA VAL A 99 -4.18 8.10 2.39
C VAL A 99 -3.18 8.08 1.24
N LEU A 100 -3.38 8.97 0.28
CA LEU A 100 -2.54 9.14 -0.90
C LEU A 100 -1.78 10.46 -0.81
N SER A 101 -0.54 10.51 -1.30
CA SER A 101 0.28 11.73 -1.31
C SER A 101 -0.33 12.85 -2.14
N ASN A 102 -0.96 12.49 -3.25
CA ASN A 102 -1.54 13.37 -4.26
C ASN A 102 -2.53 12.56 -5.11
N LEU A 103 -3.33 13.25 -5.91
CA LEU A 103 -4.12 12.65 -6.98
C LEU A 103 -4.12 13.58 -8.19
N TRP A 104 -3.31 13.24 -9.19
CA TRP A 104 -3.29 13.87 -10.50
C TRP A 104 -3.08 15.39 -10.46
N GLU A 105 -4.15 16.19 -10.50
CA GLU A 105 -4.13 17.66 -10.41
C GLU A 105 -4.13 18.18 -8.96
N LEU A 106 -4.36 17.30 -7.99
CA LEU A 106 -4.34 17.63 -6.57
C LEU A 106 -2.98 17.24 -5.99
N ASP A 107 -2.06 18.20 -5.94
CA ASP A 107 -0.71 18.05 -5.36
C ASP A 107 -0.70 17.91 -3.82
N SER A 108 -1.89 17.93 -3.20
CA SER A 108 -2.04 17.78 -1.76
C SER A 108 -2.47 16.38 -1.35
N LYS A 109 -2.11 16.02 -0.11
CA LYS A 109 -2.48 14.74 0.52
C LYS A 109 -3.99 14.53 0.53
N GLN A 110 -4.42 13.42 -0.06
CA GLN A 110 -5.83 13.03 -0.11
C GLN A 110 -6.11 11.93 0.92
N ARG A 111 -7.24 12.05 1.62
CA ARG A 111 -7.64 11.15 2.71
C ARG A 111 -9.01 10.58 2.42
N PHE A 112 -9.13 9.28 2.60
CA PHE A 112 -10.36 8.56 2.33
C PHE A 112 -10.70 7.62 3.49
N SER A 113 -12.00 7.48 3.71
CA SER A 113 -12.59 6.50 4.61
C SER A 113 -13.28 5.40 3.82
N LYS A 114 -13.26 4.17 4.34
CA LYS A 114 -14.00 3.07 3.73
C LYS A 114 -15.49 3.38 3.66
N ARG A 115 -16.09 3.24 2.48
CA ARG A 115 -17.55 3.32 2.34
C ARG A 115 -18.14 2.02 2.87
N LYS A 116 -19.06 2.15 3.82
CA LYS A 116 -19.79 1.01 4.42
C LYS A 116 -20.77 0.41 3.43
#